data_AF-A0A3M3FJQ3-F1
#
_entry.id   AF-A0A3M3FJQ3-F1
#
_cell.length_a   1.000
_cell.length_b   1.000
_cell.length_c   1.000
_cell.angle_alpha   90.00
_cell.angle_beta   90.00
_cell.angle_gamma   90.00
#
_symmetry.space_group_name_H-M   'P 1'
#
loop_
_entity.id
_entity.type
_entity.pdbx_description
1 polymer ?
#
loop_
_entity_poly.entity_id
_entity_poly.type
_entity_poly.pdbx_seq_one_letter_code
_entity_poly.pdbx_strand_id
1 'polypeptide(L)'
;MSLPRLAEMLCLDGERVSGASMASEAVIEQKLRLTSKPYCVVSAWILIDVAGVDPVVTQGTHLMSVVLYAHHVLSHSSGQLSGGDSVMTGYAAYMDPAGIFETVDTVYILLSHGFRKSADIETVRAAQAQANRVASVSFSPNGPLDE
;
A
#
# COMPACT_ATOMS: atom_id res chain seq x y z
N MET A 1 4.92 -13.94 17.09
CA MET A 1 5.12 -12.73 16.27
C MET A 1 6.39 -12.04 16.73
N SER A 2 7.44 -11.95 15.90
CA SER A 2 8.71 -11.33 16.28
C SER A 2 8.86 -9.98 15.57
N LEU A 3 8.94 -8.88 16.33
CA LEU A 3 9.20 -7.52 15.83
C LEU A 3 10.33 -7.44 14.77
N PRO A 4 11.43 -8.23 14.87
CA PRO A 4 12.45 -8.27 13.83
C PRO A 4 11.93 -8.61 12.43
N ARG A 5 10.99 -9.55 12.30
CA ARG A 5 10.43 -9.94 10.99
C ARG A 5 9.59 -8.82 10.36
N LEU A 6 8.88 -8.05 11.18
CA LEU A 6 8.16 -6.86 10.71
C LEU A 6 9.13 -5.81 10.22
N ALA A 7 10.18 -5.52 10.99
CA ALA A 7 11.21 -4.55 10.60
C ALA A 7 11.92 -4.97 9.31
N GLU A 8 12.30 -6.25 9.18
CA GLU A 8 12.92 -6.82 7.99
C GLU A 8 11.99 -6.70 6.77
N MET A 9 10.70 -7.00 6.91
CA MET A 9 9.72 -6.91 5.82
C MET A 9 9.51 -5.46 5.35
N LEU A 10 9.52 -4.50 6.26
CA LEU A 10 9.21 -3.09 5.98
C LEU A 10 10.46 -2.23 5.70
N CYS A 11 11.66 -2.81 5.74
CA CYS A 11 12.89 -2.11 5.38
C CYS A 11 13.00 -1.90 3.86
N LEU A 12 13.53 -0.73 3.45
CA LEU A 12 13.72 -0.33 2.05
C LEU A 12 14.93 -1.02 1.41
N ASP A 13 14.82 -2.33 1.25
CA ASP A 13 15.80 -3.22 0.64
C ASP A 13 15.10 -4.44 0.00
N GLY A 14 15.85 -5.28 -0.70
CA GLY A 14 15.33 -6.43 -1.46
C GLY A 14 15.51 -6.24 -2.96
N GLU A 15 14.62 -6.85 -3.74
CA GLU A 15 14.67 -6.72 -5.20
C GLU A 15 14.22 -5.31 -5.61
N ARG A 16 15.03 -4.60 -6.39
CA ARG A 16 14.69 -3.24 -6.82
C ARG A 16 13.63 -3.28 -7.92
N VAL A 17 12.56 -2.51 -7.75
CA VAL A 17 11.48 -2.40 -8.74
C VAL A 17 11.37 -0.95 -9.22
N SER A 18 11.28 -0.77 -10.53
CA SER A 18 11.00 0.54 -11.13
C SER A 18 9.58 0.97 -10.81
N GLY A 19 9.41 2.21 -10.35
CA GLY A 19 8.10 2.84 -10.25
C GLY A 19 7.89 3.90 -11.34
N ALA A 20 6.92 4.76 -11.08
CA ALA A 20 6.50 5.82 -11.96
C ALA A 20 7.61 6.83 -12.20
N SER A 21 7.76 7.18 -13.47
CA SER A 21 8.65 8.21 -13.97
C SER A 21 7.85 9.13 -14.92
N MET A 22 8.50 10.16 -15.47
CA MET A 22 7.87 11.02 -16.48
C MET A 22 7.38 10.22 -17.70
N ALA A 23 8.03 9.12 -18.06
CA ALA A 23 7.58 8.27 -19.17
C ALA A 23 6.25 7.55 -18.89
N SER A 24 5.87 7.41 -17.61
CA SER A 24 4.64 6.74 -17.17
C SER A 24 3.41 7.64 -17.20
N GLU A 25 3.58 8.96 -17.33
CA GLU A 25 2.53 9.97 -17.10
C GLU A 25 1.26 9.70 -17.91
N ALA A 26 1.41 9.46 -19.23
CA ALA A 26 0.26 9.19 -20.10
C ALA A 26 -0.53 7.93 -19.71
N VAL A 27 0.16 6.87 -19.28
CA VAL A 27 -0.46 5.61 -18.84
C VAL A 27 -1.19 5.80 -17.51
N ILE A 28 -0.57 6.53 -16.58
CA ILE A 28 -1.17 6.86 -15.29
C ILE A 28 -2.43 7.71 -15.51
N GLU A 29 -2.35 8.78 -16.30
CA GLU A 29 -3.52 9.60 -16.62
C GLU A 29 -4.64 8.79 -17.25
N GLN A 30 -4.32 7.93 -18.22
CA GLN A 30 -5.30 7.06 -18.85
C GLN A 30 -5.96 6.15 -17.82
N LYS A 31 -5.19 5.53 -16.92
CA LYS A 31 -5.72 4.70 -15.84
C LYS A 31 -6.65 5.49 -14.92
N LEU A 32 -6.24 6.68 -14.50
CA LEU A 32 -7.02 7.54 -13.61
C LEU A 32 -8.34 8.02 -14.26
N ARG A 33 -8.39 8.18 -15.59
CA ARG A 33 -9.63 8.51 -16.31
C ARG A 33 -10.59 7.32 -16.43
N LEU A 34 -10.05 6.11 -16.50
CA LEU A 34 -10.84 4.87 -16.64
C LEU A 34 -11.42 4.38 -15.31
N THR A 35 -10.78 4.73 -14.20
CA THR A 35 -11.22 4.35 -12.85
C THR A 35 -11.90 5.52 -12.15
N SER A 36 -12.98 5.26 -11.41
CA SER A 36 -13.62 6.25 -10.54
C SER A 36 -13.04 6.24 -9.12
N LYS A 37 -11.97 5.48 -8.88
CA LYS A 37 -11.34 5.33 -7.56
C LYS A 37 -10.53 6.58 -7.20
N PRO A 38 -10.42 6.93 -5.91
CA PRO A 38 -9.39 7.84 -5.45
C PRO A 38 -7.99 7.32 -5.81
N TYR A 39 -7.04 8.24 -5.91
CA TYR A 39 -5.64 7.91 -6.12
C TYR A 39 -4.77 8.44 -4.99
N CYS A 40 -3.69 7.72 -4.71
CA CYS A 40 -2.71 8.06 -3.70
C CYS A 40 -1.31 8.04 -4.31
N VAL A 41 -0.62 9.16 -4.26
CA VAL A 41 0.77 9.26 -4.71
C VAL A 41 1.66 8.95 -3.52
N VAL A 42 2.56 7.97 -3.67
CA VAL A 42 3.44 7.51 -2.60
C VAL A 42 4.90 7.48 -3.03
N SER A 43 5.79 7.48 -2.06
CA SER A 43 7.24 7.31 -2.24
C SER A 43 7.79 6.37 -1.16
N ALA A 44 9.03 5.90 -1.33
CA ALA A 44 9.67 4.97 -0.40
C ALA A 44 8.77 3.77 -0.11
N TRP A 45 8.57 2.93 -1.13
CA TRP A 45 7.56 1.88 -1.11
C TRP A 45 8.15 0.48 -1.34
N ILE A 46 7.41 -0.51 -0.86
CA ILE A 46 7.76 -1.93 -0.90
C ILE A 46 6.52 -2.72 -1.32
N LEU A 47 6.67 -3.55 -2.34
CA LEU A 47 5.72 -4.59 -2.73
C LEU A 47 6.06 -5.87 -1.97
N ILE A 48 5.05 -6.47 -1.35
CA ILE A 48 5.23 -7.65 -0.50
C ILE A 48 4.40 -8.78 -1.09
N ASP A 49 5.08 -9.78 -1.65
CA ASP A 49 4.47 -11.06 -2.04
C ASP A 49 4.13 -11.85 -0.79
N VAL A 50 2.85 -12.13 -0.60
CA VAL A 50 2.34 -12.82 0.58
C VAL A 50 2.36 -14.32 0.32
N ALA A 51 3.26 -15.02 1.02
CA ALA A 51 3.37 -16.46 0.98
C ALA A 51 2.33 -17.13 1.90
N GLY A 52 1.78 -18.26 1.46
CA GLY A 52 0.82 -19.05 2.24
C GLY A 52 -0.62 -18.52 2.17
N VAL A 53 -0.96 -17.67 1.18
CA VAL A 53 -2.34 -17.32 0.88
C VAL A 53 -3.02 -18.49 0.18
N ASP A 54 -4.17 -18.91 0.69
CA ASP A 54 -5.00 -19.92 0.03
C ASP A 54 -5.46 -19.39 -1.34
N PRO A 55 -5.15 -20.08 -2.45
CA PRO A 55 -5.54 -19.65 -3.79
C PRO A 55 -7.05 -19.48 -3.97
N VAL A 56 -7.90 -20.11 -3.14
CA VAL A 56 -9.36 -19.92 -3.19
C VAL A 56 -9.76 -18.49 -2.84
N VAL A 57 -9.03 -17.84 -1.92
CA VAL A 57 -9.30 -16.45 -1.48
C VAL A 57 -8.99 -15.44 -2.60
N THR A 58 -7.95 -15.70 -3.39
CA THR A 58 -7.50 -14.83 -4.48
C THR A 58 -8.22 -15.11 -5.80
N GLN A 59 -8.53 -16.38 -6.11
CA GLN A 59 -9.21 -16.78 -7.34
C GLN A 59 -10.67 -16.35 -7.40
N GLY A 60 -11.39 -16.32 -6.27
CA GLY A 60 -12.79 -15.87 -6.23
C GLY A 60 -12.96 -14.34 -6.39
N THR A 61 -11.89 -13.57 -6.21
CA THR A 61 -11.93 -12.10 -6.11
C THR A 61 -11.05 -11.37 -7.14
N HIS A 62 -10.33 -12.11 -8.01
CA HIS A 62 -9.32 -11.55 -8.94
C HIS A 62 -8.24 -10.72 -8.23
N LEU A 63 -7.95 -11.02 -6.96
CA LEU A 63 -6.91 -10.33 -6.20
C LEU A 63 -5.59 -11.10 -6.33
N MET A 64 -4.49 -10.37 -6.44
CA MET A 64 -3.14 -10.90 -6.38
C MET A 64 -2.68 -10.91 -4.92
N SER A 65 -1.95 -11.94 -4.51
CA SER A 65 -1.38 -12.06 -3.16
C SER A 65 -0.18 -11.12 -2.97
N VAL A 66 -0.33 -9.86 -3.32
CA VAL A 66 0.67 -8.80 -3.20
C VAL A 66 0.03 -7.64 -2.45
N VAL A 67 0.73 -7.12 -1.45
CA VAL A 67 0.34 -5.90 -0.71
C VAL A 67 1.41 -4.83 -0.87
N LEU A 68 1.03 -3.57 -0.71
CA LEU A 68 1.91 -2.43 -0.73
C LEU A 68 2.12 -1.91 0.69
N TYR A 69 3.37 -1.66 1.04
CA TYR A 69 3.71 -0.75 2.13
C TYR A 69 4.40 0.48 1.56
N ALA A 70 3.93 1.66 1.93
CA ALA A 70 4.62 2.91 1.63
C ALA A 70 4.93 3.65 2.92
N HIS A 71 6.20 4.06 3.06
CA HIS A 71 6.65 4.86 4.20
C HIS A 71 6.10 6.28 4.15
N HIS A 72 5.85 6.82 2.94
CA HIS A 72 5.43 8.21 2.77
C HIS A 72 4.37 8.37 1.68
N VAL A 73 3.18 8.80 2.11
CA VAL A 73 2.16 9.40 1.26
C VAL A 73 2.59 10.82 0.90
N LEU A 74 2.53 11.16 -0.38
CA LEU A 74 2.76 12.51 -0.88
C LEU A 74 1.43 13.26 -1.04
N SER A 75 0.40 12.57 -1.54
CA SER A 75 -0.95 13.10 -1.63
C SER A 75 -1.99 11.98 -1.76
N HIS A 76 -3.22 12.26 -1.34
CA HIS A 76 -4.38 11.38 -1.52
C HIS A 76 -5.55 12.21 -2.05
N SER A 77 -6.14 11.82 -3.19
CA SER A 77 -7.10 12.67 -3.89
C SER A 77 -8.40 12.93 -3.11
N SER A 78 -8.78 12.04 -2.19
CA SER A 78 -9.92 12.22 -1.28
C SER A 78 -9.56 12.83 0.08
N GLY A 79 -8.28 13.03 0.38
CA GLY A 79 -7.82 13.51 1.69
C GLY A 79 -7.91 12.48 2.84
N GLN A 80 -8.23 11.21 2.55
CA GLN A 80 -8.27 10.15 3.58
C GLN A 80 -6.90 9.88 4.22
N LEU A 81 -5.81 10.12 3.48
CA LEU A 81 -4.43 10.06 3.98
C LEU A 81 -3.78 11.42 3.80
N SER A 82 -3.02 11.85 4.80
CA SER A 82 -2.27 13.10 4.81
C SER A 82 -0.85 12.91 4.28
N GLY A 83 -0.24 13.99 3.81
CA GLY A 83 1.17 13.99 3.42
C GLY A 83 2.07 13.61 4.60
N GLY A 84 2.95 12.63 4.39
CA GLY A 84 3.84 12.09 5.43
C GLY A 84 3.33 10.81 6.09
N ASP A 85 2.05 10.45 5.92
CA ASP A 85 1.50 9.21 6.47
C ASP A 85 2.19 7.98 5.86
N SER A 86 2.24 6.88 6.63
CA SER A 86 2.57 5.57 6.11
C SER A 86 1.29 4.77 5.83
N VAL A 87 1.31 3.90 4.84
CA VAL A 87 0.15 3.08 4.47
C VAL A 87 0.55 1.64 4.23
N MET A 88 -0.23 0.71 4.79
CA MET A 88 -0.18 -0.72 4.51
C MET A 88 -1.50 -1.11 3.86
N THR A 89 -1.46 -1.59 2.62
CA THR A 89 -2.68 -1.85 1.85
C THR A 89 -3.25 -3.25 2.10
N GLY A 90 -4.46 -3.46 1.59
CA GLY A 90 -4.95 -4.79 1.25
C GLY A 90 -4.26 -5.37 0.00
N TYR A 91 -4.79 -6.48 -0.50
CA TYR A 91 -4.29 -7.14 -1.69
C TYR A 91 -4.51 -6.32 -2.97
N ALA A 92 -3.58 -6.47 -3.91
CA ALA A 92 -3.67 -5.84 -5.22
C ALA A 92 -4.81 -6.44 -6.04
N ALA A 93 -5.61 -5.60 -6.67
CA ALA A 93 -6.51 -5.96 -7.76
C ALA A 93 -5.82 -5.83 -9.13
N TYR A 94 -4.83 -4.93 -9.26
CA TYR A 94 -4.07 -4.72 -10.49
C TYR A 94 -2.70 -4.11 -10.21
N MET A 95 -1.72 -4.41 -11.05
CA MET A 95 -0.39 -3.82 -11.01
C MET A 95 0.13 -3.59 -12.44
N ASP A 96 0.90 -2.52 -12.63
CA ASP A 96 1.51 -2.16 -13.91
C ASP A 96 2.98 -1.74 -13.74
N PRO A 97 3.89 -2.12 -14.67
CA PRO A 97 5.28 -1.66 -14.68
C PRO A 97 5.45 -0.14 -14.75
N ALA A 98 4.42 0.61 -15.16
CA ALA A 98 4.39 2.08 -15.14
C ALA A 98 4.39 2.67 -13.73
N GLY A 99 4.37 1.85 -12.67
CA GLY A 99 4.32 2.30 -11.28
C GLY A 99 2.90 2.47 -10.75
N ILE A 100 1.96 1.64 -11.24
CA ILE A 100 0.58 1.64 -10.80
C ILE A 100 0.34 0.39 -9.95
N PHE A 101 -0.20 0.58 -8.76
CA PHE A 101 -0.68 -0.48 -7.88
C PHE A 101 -2.10 -0.16 -7.48
N GLU A 102 -3.06 -1.05 -7.72
CA GLU A 102 -4.47 -0.78 -7.48
C GLU A 102 -5.02 -1.81 -6.50
N THR A 103 -5.71 -1.33 -5.47
CA THR A 103 -6.55 -2.13 -4.58
C THR A 103 -8.00 -2.11 -5.05
N VAL A 104 -8.90 -2.75 -4.31
CA VAL A 104 -10.35 -2.70 -4.59
C VAL A 104 -10.88 -1.26 -4.63
N ASP A 105 -10.31 -0.35 -3.85
CA ASP A 105 -10.84 0.99 -3.60
C ASP A 105 -9.91 2.14 -3.98
N THR A 106 -8.60 1.92 -4.18
CA THR A 106 -7.63 3.00 -4.39
C THR A 106 -6.60 2.65 -5.45
N VAL A 107 -6.21 3.65 -6.26
CA VAL A 107 -5.08 3.56 -7.19
C VAL A 107 -3.85 4.24 -6.59
N TYR A 108 -2.81 3.47 -6.28
CA TYR A 108 -1.53 3.96 -5.80
C TYR A 108 -0.58 4.23 -6.98
N ILE A 109 0.00 5.42 -6.99
CA ILE A 109 1.04 5.84 -7.93
C ILE A 109 2.36 5.80 -7.18
N LEU A 110 3.21 4.86 -7.59
CA LEU A 110 4.44 4.50 -6.92
C LEU A 110 5.61 5.32 -7.48
N LEU A 111 5.92 6.49 -6.91
CA LEU A 111 7.00 7.32 -7.46
C LEU A 111 8.39 6.74 -7.22
N SER A 112 9.30 6.97 -8.17
CA SER A 112 10.69 6.49 -8.11
C SER A 112 10.76 4.97 -8.00
N HIS A 113 11.96 4.42 -7.83
CA HIS A 113 12.14 3.01 -7.52
C HIS A 113 11.68 2.68 -6.10
N GLY A 114 11.24 1.45 -5.93
CA GLY A 114 10.97 0.83 -4.63
C GLY A 114 11.59 -0.55 -4.57
N PHE A 115 11.06 -1.37 -3.68
CA PHE A 115 11.57 -2.72 -3.44
C PHE A 115 10.45 -3.77 -3.50
N ARG A 116 10.83 -5.03 -3.74
CA ARG A 116 9.94 -6.18 -3.65
C ARG A 116 10.55 -7.24 -2.75
N LYS A 117 9.72 -7.79 -1.85
CA LYS A 117 10.09 -8.80 -0.88
C LYS A 117 8.98 -9.84 -0.77
N SER A 118 9.28 -10.98 -0.15
CA SER A 118 8.28 -11.98 0.22
C SER A 118 8.18 -12.10 1.73
N ALA A 119 6.97 -12.29 2.25
CA ALA A 119 6.72 -12.51 3.67
C ALA A 119 5.58 -13.50 3.88
N ASP A 120 5.60 -14.21 5.00
CA ASP A 120 4.49 -15.10 5.37
C ASP A 120 3.23 -14.31 5.75
N ILE A 121 2.07 -14.94 5.54
CA ILE A 121 0.76 -14.32 5.79
C ILE A 121 0.57 -13.85 7.25
N GLU A 122 1.21 -14.48 8.23
CA GLU A 122 1.08 -14.11 9.64
C GLU A 122 1.80 -12.78 9.92
N THR A 123 2.99 -12.61 9.35
CA THR A 123 3.76 -11.37 9.40
C THR A 123 3.02 -10.21 8.71
N VAL A 124 2.43 -10.46 7.54
CA VAL A 124 1.64 -9.45 6.81
C VAL A 124 0.38 -9.04 7.59
N ARG A 125 -0.38 -10.01 8.11
CA ARG A 125 -1.58 -9.76 8.93
C ARG A 125 -1.25 -8.98 10.19
N ALA A 126 -0.12 -9.27 10.83
CA ALA A 126 0.36 -8.53 11.98
C ALA A 126 0.63 -7.05 11.66
N ALA A 127 1.29 -6.78 10.52
CA ALA A 127 1.55 -5.42 10.05
C ALA A 127 0.25 -4.66 9.75
N GLN A 128 -0.70 -5.28 9.04
CA GLN A 128 -2.00 -4.69 8.72
C GLN A 128 -2.80 -4.37 10.00
N ALA A 129 -2.80 -5.27 10.99
CA ALA A 129 -3.44 -5.03 12.27
C ALA A 129 -2.81 -3.85 13.04
N GLN A 130 -1.48 -3.65 12.91
CA GLN A 130 -0.80 -2.51 13.51
C GLN A 130 -1.14 -1.19 12.79
N ALA A 131 -1.14 -1.18 11.46
CA ALA A 131 -1.51 0.00 10.66
C ALA A 131 -2.96 0.45 10.97
N ASN A 132 -3.90 -0.49 11.04
CA ASN A 132 -5.30 -0.19 11.35
C ASN A 132 -5.49 0.37 12.77
N ARG A 133 -4.70 -0.09 13.75
CA ARG A 133 -4.74 0.45 15.12
C ARG A 133 -4.29 1.90 15.16
N VAL A 134 -3.22 2.25 14.44
CA VAL A 134 -2.71 3.64 14.40
C VAL A 134 -3.75 4.57 13.78
N ALA A 135 -4.40 4.16 12.68
CA ALA A 135 -5.47 4.93 12.05
C ALA A 135 -6.70 5.16 12.96
N SER A 136 -7.02 4.20 13.83
CA SER A 136 -8.13 4.35 14.79
C SER A 136 -7.83 5.29 15.96
N VAL A 137 -6.55 5.46 16.34
CA VAL A 137 -6.14 6.32 17.46
C VAL A 137 -6.07 7.79 17.04
N SER A 138 -5.77 8.09 15.77
CA SER A 138 -5.77 9.46 15.21
C SER A 138 -7.17 10.03 14.97
N PHE A 139 -8.24 9.25 15.15
CA PHE A 139 -9.65 9.64 14.95
C PHE A 139 -10.45 9.79 16.26
N SER A 140 -9.86 10.32 17.34
CA SER A 140 -10.60 10.82 18.50
C SER A 140 -10.66 12.35 18.51
N PRO A 141 -11.75 12.99 18.03
CA PRO A 141 -11.90 14.44 18.08
C PRO A 141 -12.47 14.95 19.42
N ASN A 142 -12.73 14.10 20.41
CA ASN A 142 -13.25 14.51 21.71
C ASN A 142 -12.36 13.97 22.84
N GLY A 143 -11.44 14.81 23.31
CA GLY A 143 -11.02 14.76 24.71
C GLY A 143 -12.16 15.27 25.61
N PRO A 144 -12.25 14.86 26.88
CA PRO A 144 -13.28 15.37 27.78
C PRO A 144 -13.09 16.89 27.94
N LEU A 145 -14.16 17.65 27.74
CA LEU A 145 -14.26 18.98 28.30
C LEU A 145 -14.46 18.77 29.80
N ASP A 146 -13.38 18.88 30.56
CA ASP A 146 -13.45 18.92 32.01
C ASP A 146 -14.16 20.21 32.46
N GLU A 147 -14.98 19.99 33.48
CA GLU A 147 -16.01 20.83 34.11
C GLU A 147 -15.51 22.14 34.75
#